data_AF-A0A7Z7YTR9-F1
#
_entry.id   AF-A0A7Z7YTR9-F1
#
_cell.length_a   1.000
_cell.length_b   1.000
_cell.length_c   1.000
_cell.angle_alpha   90.00
_cell.angle_beta   90.00
_cell.angle_gamma   90.00
#
_symmetry.space_group_name_H-M   'P 1'
#
loop_
_entity.id
_entity.type
_entity.pdbx_description
1 polymer ?
#
loop_
_entity_poly.entity_id
_entity_poly.type
_entity_poly.pdbx_seq_one_letter_code
_entity_poly.pdbx_strand_id
1 'polypeptide(L)'
;ERCGVNGIRISIAWSRIFPKGYGEVNQKGVEYYHNLFKECHKRHVEPFVTLHHFDTPEVLHKDGDFLNRKTIDYFVDYAEFCFKEFPEVKYWTTFNEIGPIGDGQYLVGKFPPGIKSEFEKAFQSHHNMMVAHARAVKLFKDENYKGEIGVVHALPTKYPYDPSNPEDVRAAELEDIIHNKF
;
A
#
# COMPACT_ATOMS: atom_id res chain seq x y z
N GLU A 1 -8.09 -23.48 -5.61
CA GLU A 1 -8.89 -24.72 -5.77
C GLU A 1 -8.08 -25.96 -6.17
N ARG A 2 -7.78 -26.24 -7.45
CA ARG A 2 -7.23 -27.56 -7.89
C ARG A 2 -5.94 -28.02 -7.17
N CYS A 3 -5.10 -27.08 -6.75
CA CYS A 3 -3.84 -27.35 -6.02
C CYS A 3 -3.94 -27.07 -4.51
N GLY A 4 -5.15 -26.96 -3.95
CA GLY A 4 -5.36 -26.74 -2.51
C GLY A 4 -5.17 -25.30 -2.02
N VAL A 5 -4.89 -24.33 -2.91
CA VAL A 5 -4.86 -22.90 -2.53
C VAL A 5 -6.23 -22.46 -2.00
N ASN A 6 -6.24 -21.94 -0.78
CA ASN A 6 -7.42 -21.51 -0.01
C ASN A 6 -7.44 -20.00 0.30
N GLY A 7 -6.38 -19.27 -0.05
CA GLY A 7 -6.29 -17.82 0.09
C GLY A 7 -5.50 -17.19 -1.07
N ILE A 8 -5.85 -15.97 -1.45
CA ILE A 8 -5.20 -15.24 -2.54
C ILE A 8 -5.03 -13.77 -2.18
N ARG A 9 -3.85 -13.20 -2.44
CA ARG A 9 -3.65 -11.74 -2.37
C ARG A 9 -4.00 -11.10 -3.70
N ILE A 10 -4.83 -10.06 -3.66
CA ILE A 10 -5.30 -9.31 -4.83
C ILE A 10 -5.16 -7.82 -4.50
N SER A 11 -4.83 -6.98 -5.48
CA SER A 11 -4.93 -5.53 -5.33
C SER A 11 -6.11 -4.96 -6.12
N ILE A 12 -6.79 -3.98 -5.54
CA ILE A 12 -7.70 -3.11 -6.29
C ILE A 12 -6.84 -2.00 -6.90
N ALA A 13 -6.92 -1.85 -8.21
CA ALA A 13 -6.24 -0.77 -8.92
C ALA A 13 -7.04 0.52 -8.67
N TRP A 14 -6.47 1.44 -7.89
CA TRP A 14 -7.13 2.70 -7.53
C TRP A 14 -7.60 3.46 -8.78
N SER A 15 -6.74 3.53 -9.81
CA SER A 15 -7.05 4.17 -11.09
C SER A 15 -8.20 3.50 -11.87
N ARG A 16 -8.54 2.25 -11.55
CA ARG A 16 -9.69 1.56 -12.16
C ARG A 16 -11.00 1.91 -11.47
N ILE A 17 -10.99 2.26 -10.18
CA ILE A 17 -12.16 2.74 -9.44
C ILE A 17 -12.36 4.24 -9.67
N PHE A 18 -11.31 5.03 -9.46
CA PHE A 18 -11.28 6.47 -9.69
C PHE A 18 -10.20 6.80 -10.72
N PRO A 19 -10.54 7.01 -12.01
CA PRO A 19 -9.55 7.25 -13.07
C PRO A 19 -8.62 8.43 -12.84
N LYS A 20 -9.09 9.47 -12.14
CA LYS A 20 -8.29 10.64 -11.74
C LYS A 20 -7.75 10.53 -10.31
N GLY A 21 -8.06 9.44 -9.61
CA GLY A 21 -7.81 9.19 -8.19
C GLY A 21 -8.87 9.71 -7.23
N TYR A 22 -9.79 10.54 -7.71
CA TYR A 22 -10.93 11.03 -6.95
C TYR A 22 -12.07 11.41 -7.91
N GLY A 23 -13.24 11.76 -7.37
CA GLY A 23 -14.38 12.25 -8.14
C GLY A 23 -15.21 11.11 -8.73
N GLU A 24 -15.34 11.06 -10.06
CA GLU A 24 -16.22 10.12 -10.74
C GLU A 24 -15.75 8.66 -10.59
N VAL A 25 -16.67 7.81 -10.12
CA VAL A 25 -16.47 6.37 -10.00
C VAL A 25 -16.67 5.71 -11.36
N ASN A 26 -15.71 4.87 -11.75
CA ASN A 26 -15.85 4.00 -12.91
C ASN A 26 -16.57 2.68 -12.53
N GLN A 27 -17.87 2.64 -12.81
CA GLN A 27 -18.73 1.49 -12.47
C GLN A 27 -18.27 0.16 -13.10
N LYS A 28 -17.65 0.18 -14.28
CA LYS A 28 -17.08 -1.03 -14.89
C LYS A 28 -15.90 -1.59 -14.08
N GLY A 29 -15.15 -0.71 -13.42
CA GLY A 29 -14.08 -1.09 -12.52
C GLY A 29 -14.62 -1.78 -11.27
N VAL A 30 -15.66 -1.21 -10.68
CA VAL A 30 -16.36 -1.77 -9.51
C VAL A 30 -16.95 -3.15 -9.84
N GLU A 31 -17.68 -3.26 -10.95
CA GLU A 31 -18.28 -4.52 -11.42
C GLU A 31 -17.23 -5.63 -11.60
N TYR A 32 -16.05 -5.28 -12.12
CA TYR A 32 -14.96 -6.24 -12.27
C TYR A 32 -14.53 -6.86 -10.93
N TYR A 33 -14.37 -6.03 -9.88
CA TYR A 33 -13.91 -6.52 -8.58
C TYR A 33 -14.99 -7.34 -7.85
N HIS A 34 -16.26 -6.95 -7.93
CA HIS A 34 -17.36 -7.79 -7.44
C HIS A 34 -17.36 -9.18 -8.10
N ASN A 35 -17.23 -9.22 -9.43
CA ASN A 35 -17.18 -10.48 -10.15
C ASN A 35 -15.95 -11.34 -9.77
N LEU A 36 -14.80 -10.68 -9.56
CA LEU A 36 -13.59 -11.35 -9.11
C LEU A 36 -13.76 -11.95 -7.71
N PHE A 37 -14.22 -11.18 -6.73
CA PHE A 37 -14.41 -11.64 -5.36
C PHE A 37 -15.49 -12.72 -5.27
N LYS A 38 -16.57 -12.59 -6.04
CA LYS A 38 -17.59 -13.63 -6.18
C LYS A 38 -17.00 -14.95 -6.68
N GLU A 39 -16.12 -14.92 -7.69
CA GLU A 39 -15.48 -16.13 -8.19
C GLU A 39 -14.45 -16.68 -7.18
N CYS A 40 -13.72 -15.84 -6.44
CA CYS A 40 -12.86 -16.28 -5.34
C CYS A 40 -13.64 -17.10 -4.30
N HIS A 41 -14.75 -16.56 -3.80
CA HIS A 41 -15.62 -17.22 -2.81
C HIS A 41 -16.23 -18.52 -3.34
N LYS A 42 -16.72 -18.51 -4.59
CA LYS A 42 -17.24 -19.72 -5.25
C LYS A 42 -16.19 -20.84 -5.36
N ARG A 43 -14.92 -20.49 -5.43
CA ARG A 43 -13.77 -21.41 -5.53
C ARG A 43 -13.14 -21.73 -4.17
N HIS A 44 -13.77 -21.30 -3.08
CA HIS A 44 -13.29 -21.50 -1.71
C HIS A 44 -11.87 -20.94 -1.50
N VAL A 45 -11.58 -19.80 -2.14
CA VAL A 45 -10.30 -19.09 -2.03
C VAL A 45 -10.59 -17.72 -1.42
N GLU A 46 -10.19 -17.50 -0.17
CA GLU A 46 -10.45 -16.24 0.54
C GLU A 46 -9.59 -15.09 -0.04
N PRO A 47 -10.19 -13.98 -0.47
CA PRO A 47 -9.45 -12.83 -0.98
C PRO A 47 -8.89 -11.96 0.16
N PHE A 48 -7.57 -11.74 0.13
CA PHE A 48 -6.85 -10.75 0.94
C PHE A 48 -6.54 -9.55 0.04
N VAL A 49 -7.26 -8.45 0.26
CA VAL A 49 -7.30 -7.34 -0.70
C VAL A 49 -6.39 -6.20 -0.26
N THR A 50 -5.52 -5.76 -1.16
CA THR A 50 -4.65 -4.58 -0.99
C THR A 50 -5.22 -3.38 -1.75
N LEU A 51 -5.34 -2.22 -1.09
CA LEU A 51 -5.88 -1.01 -1.71
C LEU A 51 -4.88 -0.30 -2.63
N HIS A 52 -3.58 -0.33 -2.30
CA HIS A 52 -2.52 0.30 -3.10
C HIS A 52 -1.33 -0.62 -3.27
N HIS A 53 -0.93 -0.84 -4.52
CA HIS A 53 0.20 -1.68 -4.88
C HIS A 53 1.03 -1.01 -5.99
N PHE A 54 1.68 0.09 -5.63
CA PHE A 54 2.63 0.85 -6.46
C PHE A 54 1.97 1.55 -7.67
N ASP A 55 0.67 1.80 -7.62
CA ASP A 55 -0.13 2.19 -8.77
C ASP A 55 -1.02 3.42 -8.50
N THR A 56 -0.49 4.42 -7.78
CA THR A 56 -1.15 5.71 -7.60
C THR A 56 -1.64 6.25 -8.96
N PRO A 57 -2.91 6.68 -9.09
CA PRO A 57 -3.42 7.28 -10.32
C PRO A 57 -2.51 8.40 -10.81
N GLU A 58 -2.18 8.40 -12.10
CA GLU A 58 -1.12 9.24 -12.68
C GLU A 58 -1.28 10.73 -12.36
N VAL A 59 -2.52 11.22 -12.31
CA VAL A 59 -2.85 12.60 -11.94
C VAL A 59 -2.30 12.96 -10.56
N LEU A 60 -2.50 12.09 -9.57
CA LEU A 60 -2.03 12.28 -8.19
C LEU A 60 -0.52 12.01 -8.08
N HIS A 61 -0.01 11.01 -8.80
CA HIS A 61 1.43 10.70 -8.80
C HIS A 61 2.26 11.87 -9.34
N LYS A 62 1.82 12.48 -10.46
CA LYS A 62 2.45 13.69 -11.03
C LYS A 62 2.34 14.90 -10.12
N ASP A 63 1.31 15.00 -9.28
CA ASP A 63 1.13 16.07 -8.29
C ASP A 63 1.88 15.80 -6.98
N GLY A 64 3.01 15.09 -7.06
CA GLY A 64 3.90 14.82 -5.93
C GLY A 64 3.59 13.54 -5.15
N ASP A 65 2.67 12.70 -5.63
CA ASP A 65 2.33 11.41 -5.01
C ASP A 65 2.02 11.59 -3.51
N PHE A 66 2.49 10.70 -2.63
CA PHE A 66 2.28 10.84 -1.18
C PHE A 66 3.18 11.88 -0.51
N LEU A 67 4.08 12.57 -1.23
CA LEU A 67 4.73 13.77 -0.68
C LEU A 67 3.72 14.93 -0.58
N ASN A 68 2.73 14.96 -1.47
CA ASN A 68 1.61 15.88 -1.39
C ASN A 68 0.56 15.36 -0.42
N ARG A 69 0.30 16.12 0.65
CA ARG A 69 -0.64 15.73 1.70
C ARG A 69 -2.09 15.57 1.20
N LYS A 70 -2.47 16.19 0.07
CA LYS A 70 -3.80 15.99 -0.52
C LYS A 70 -4.01 14.55 -0.98
N THR A 71 -2.96 13.86 -1.42
CA THR A 71 -3.02 12.44 -1.82
C THR A 71 -3.41 11.54 -0.64
N ILE A 72 -3.05 11.93 0.59
CA ILE A 72 -3.47 11.23 1.81
C ILE A 72 -5.00 11.28 1.93
N ASP A 73 -5.60 12.46 1.74
CA ASP A 73 -7.05 12.62 1.83
C ASP A 73 -7.76 11.80 0.75
N TYR A 74 -7.32 11.89 -0.50
CA TYR A 74 -7.89 11.10 -1.59
C TYR A 74 -7.73 9.59 -1.39
N PHE A 75 -6.63 9.14 -0.80
CA PHE A 75 -6.45 7.73 -0.47
C PHE A 75 -7.44 7.28 0.61
N VAL A 76 -7.69 8.10 1.63
CA VAL A 76 -8.66 7.79 2.69
C VAL A 76 -10.08 7.74 2.13
N ASP A 77 -10.46 8.68 1.25
CA ASP A 77 -11.77 8.67 0.57
C ASP A 77 -11.94 7.42 -0.32
N TYR A 78 -10.89 7.05 -1.07
CA TYR A 78 -10.88 5.84 -1.88
C TYR A 78 -10.97 4.56 -1.03
N ALA A 79 -10.27 4.51 0.10
CA ALA A 79 -10.33 3.40 1.04
C ALA A 79 -11.74 3.26 1.63
N GLU A 80 -12.34 4.37 2.08
CA GLU A 80 -13.71 4.40 2.58
C GLU A 80 -14.71 3.90 1.52
N PHE A 81 -14.59 4.38 0.28
CA PHE A 81 -15.41 3.91 -0.82
C PHE A 81 -15.31 2.38 -0.97
N CYS A 82 -14.09 1.83 -0.99
CA CYS A 82 -13.89 0.39 -1.14
C CYS A 82 -14.44 -0.42 0.04
N PHE A 83 -14.30 0.07 1.28
CA PHE A 83 -14.86 -0.60 2.46
C PHE A 83 -16.39 -0.65 2.43
N LYS A 84 -17.04 0.40 1.92
CA LYS A 84 -18.50 0.45 1.74
C LYS A 84 -18.96 -0.42 0.57
N GLU A 85 -18.27 -0.33 -0.55
CA GLU A 85 -18.68 -0.95 -1.82
C GLU A 85 -18.50 -2.46 -1.82
N PHE A 86 -17.44 -2.99 -1.19
CA PHE A 86 -17.08 -4.41 -1.25
C PHE A 86 -17.27 -5.15 0.09
N PRO A 87 -18.51 -5.31 0.60
CA PRO A 87 -18.77 -5.96 1.89
C PRO A 87 -18.42 -7.46 1.89
N GLU A 88 -18.20 -8.08 0.73
CA GLU A 88 -17.75 -9.47 0.63
C GLU A 88 -16.26 -9.68 0.99
N VAL A 89 -15.48 -8.61 1.14
CA VAL A 89 -14.06 -8.68 1.49
C VAL A 89 -13.90 -8.57 3.01
N LYS A 90 -13.27 -9.59 3.62
CA LYS A 90 -13.03 -9.66 5.07
C LYS A 90 -11.62 -9.26 5.48
N TYR A 91 -10.63 -9.37 4.58
CA TYR A 91 -9.23 -9.13 4.90
C TYR A 91 -8.68 -8.01 4.04
N TRP A 92 -8.49 -6.85 4.65
CA TRP A 92 -8.01 -5.64 4.01
C TRP A 92 -6.56 -5.36 4.36
N THR A 93 -5.83 -4.82 3.39
CA THR A 93 -4.50 -4.27 3.57
C THR A 93 -4.43 -2.92 2.86
N THR A 94 -3.89 -1.90 3.53
CA THR A 94 -3.87 -0.54 2.93
C THR A 94 -2.83 -0.44 1.82
N PHE A 95 -1.56 -0.59 2.18
CA PHE A 95 -0.42 -0.49 1.28
C PHE A 95 0.35 -1.80 1.25
N ASN A 96 0.84 -2.15 0.07
CA ASN A 96 1.95 -3.08 -0.09
C ASN A 96 3.26 -2.29 -0.06
N GLU A 97 4.19 -2.67 0.81
CA GLU A 97 5.62 -2.35 0.74
C GLU A 97 5.95 -0.84 0.62
N ILE A 98 5.55 -0.04 1.61
CA ILE A 98 5.87 1.40 1.69
C ILE A 98 7.38 1.69 1.59
N GLY A 99 8.21 0.86 2.25
CA GLY A 99 9.67 0.99 2.23
C GLY A 99 10.23 0.99 0.80
N PRO A 100 9.98 -0.09 0.03
CA PRO A 100 10.31 -0.18 -1.40
C PRO A 100 9.76 0.91 -2.30
N ILE A 101 8.60 1.53 -2.00
CA ILE A 101 8.12 2.70 -2.74
C ILE A 101 9.10 3.86 -2.54
N GLY A 102 9.40 4.22 -1.29
CA GLY A 102 10.33 5.31 -0.99
C GLY A 102 11.73 5.06 -1.57
N ASP A 103 12.24 3.82 -1.45
CA ASP A 103 13.50 3.38 -2.03
C ASP A 103 13.52 3.56 -3.56
N GLY A 104 12.55 2.96 -4.24
CA GLY A 104 12.52 2.94 -5.70
C GLY A 104 12.28 4.31 -6.32
N GLN A 105 11.47 5.16 -5.67
CA GLN A 105 11.09 6.48 -6.18
C GLN A 105 12.13 7.57 -5.88
N TYR A 106 12.81 7.52 -4.73
CA TYR A 106 13.61 8.65 -4.23
C TYR A 106 15.06 8.32 -3.85
N LEU A 107 15.40 7.05 -3.58
CA LEU A 107 16.78 6.65 -3.25
C LEU A 107 17.51 6.07 -4.46
N VAL A 108 16.98 4.98 -5.01
CA VAL A 108 17.57 4.27 -6.16
C VAL A 108 17.14 4.89 -7.49
N GLY A 109 15.92 5.44 -7.55
CA GLY A 109 15.36 6.08 -8.74
C GLY A 109 15.06 5.11 -9.89
N LYS A 110 14.68 3.87 -9.56
CA LYS A 110 14.25 2.85 -10.53
C LYS A 110 12.74 2.91 -10.84
N PHE A 111 11.96 3.53 -9.95
CA PHE A 111 10.52 3.77 -10.13
C PHE A 111 10.28 5.26 -10.38
N PRO A 112 9.26 5.64 -11.18
CA PRO A 112 8.88 7.05 -11.34
C PRO A 112 8.64 7.71 -9.97
N PRO A 113 9.09 8.96 -9.75
CA PRO A 113 9.66 9.91 -10.72
C PRO A 113 11.14 9.69 -11.06
N GLY A 114 11.79 8.64 -10.53
CA GLY A 114 13.18 8.30 -10.86
C GLY A 114 14.22 9.17 -10.14
N ILE A 115 13.87 9.73 -8.99
CA ILE A 115 14.73 10.58 -8.18
C ILE A 115 15.75 9.71 -7.42
N LYS A 116 16.98 10.20 -7.26
CA LYS A 116 18.10 9.46 -6.65
C LYS A 116 18.65 10.20 -5.44
N SER A 117 19.05 9.43 -4.42
CA SER A 117 19.77 9.90 -3.23
C SER A 117 19.05 10.97 -2.40
N GLU A 118 17.72 11.03 -2.46
CA GLU A 118 16.90 12.03 -1.77
C GLU A 118 16.25 11.42 -0.51
N PHE A 119 17.06 11.24 0.53
CA PHE A 119 16.64 10.63 1.79
C PHE A 119 15.49 11.37 2.47
N GLU A 120 15.48 12.71 2.41
CA GLU A 120 14.38 13.51 2.97
C GLU A 120 13.03 13.15 2.35
N LYS A 121 13.00 12.93 1.02
CA LYS A 121 11.77 12.55 0.30
C LYS A 121 11.38 11.11 0.61
N ALA A 122 12.35 10.20 0.72
CA ALA A 122 12.09 8.83 1.11
C ALA A 122 11.41 8.77 2.49
N PHE A 123 11.99 9.41 3.51
CA PHE A 123 11.41 9.45 4.86
C PHE A 123 10.07 10.19 4.90
N GLN A 124 9.93 11.29 4.15
CA GLN A 124 8.65 12.02 4.09
C GLN A 124 7.55 11.19 3.42
N SER A 125 7.89 10.41 2.40
CA SER A 125 6.99 9.46 1.75
C SER A 125 6.59 8.35 2.71
N HIS A 126 7.55 7.71 3.38
CA HIS A 126 7.25 6.68 4.40
C HIS A 126 6.28 7.20 5.46
N HIS A 127 6.59 8.36 6.04
CA HIS A 127 5.76 9.00 7.05
C HIS A 127 4.35 9.29 6.53
N ASN A 128 4.21 9.94 5.37
CA ASN A 128 2.90 10.33 4.85
C ASN A 128 2.05 9.10 4.47
N MET A 129 2.66 8.06 3.92
CA MET A 129 1.97 6.80 3.63
C MET A 129 1.53 6.08 4.91
N MET A 130 2.34 6.11 5.97
CA MET A 130 1.96 5.57 7.28
C MET A 130 0.85 6.39 7.95
N VAL A 131 0.83 7.72 7.77
CA VAL A 131 -0.30 8.56 8.19
C VAL A 131 -1.57 8.19 7.41
N ALA A 132 -1.49 7.99 6.10
CA ALA A 132 -2.61 7.54 5.28
C ALA A 132 -3.15 6.18 5.74
N HIS A 133 -2.24 5.23 6.04
CA HIS A 133 -2.57 3.94 6.62
C HIS A 133 -3.32 4.08 7.95
N ALA A 134 -2.74 4.82 8.91
CA ALA A 134 -3.33 5.00 10.23
C ALA A 134 -4.73 5.63 10.16
N ARG A 135 -4.93 6.62 9.27
CA ARG A 135 -6.24 7.24 9.03
C ARG A 135 -7.25 6.26 8.44
N ALA A 136 -6.85 5.47 7.44
CA ALA A 136 -7.74 4.46 6.83
C ALA A 136 -8.10 3.33 7.81
N VAL A 137 -7.14 2.87 8.64
CA VAL A 137 -7.42 1.88 9.70
C VAL A 137 -8.36 2.45 10.75
N LYS A 138 -8.13 3.70 11.20
CA LYS A 138 -9.01 4.37 12.14
C LYS A 138 -10.43 4.47 11.58
N LEU A 139 -10.58 4.94 10.35
CA LEU A 139 -11.87 5.02 9.66
C LEU A 139 -12.55 3.65 9.57
N PHE A 140 -11.80 2.60 9.21
CA PHE A 140 -12.34 1.24 9.13
C PHE A 140 -12.94 0.77 10.47
N LYS A 141 -12.28 1.11 11.58
CA LYS A 141 -12.71 0.72 12.93
C LYS A 141 -13.83 1.60 13.48
N ASP A 142 -13.76 2.91 13.29
CA ASP A 142 -14.75 3.86 13.78
C ASP A 142 -16.14 3.61 13.14
N GLU A 143 -16.17 3.30 11.85
CA GLU A 143 -17.39 2.97 11.09
C GLU A 143 -17.84 1.50 11.28
N ASN A 144 -17.12 0.71 12.08
CA ASN A 144 -17.46 -0.67 12.45
C ASN A 144 -17.65 -1.62 11.25
N TYR A 145 -16.89 -1.43 10.17
CA TYR A 145 -16.84 -2.39 9.07
C TYR A 145 -16.41 -3.77 9.59
N LYS A 146 -16.94 -4.83 8.97
CA LYS A 146 -16.65 -6.21 9.38
C LYS A 146 -15.37 -6.70 8.70
N GLY A 147 -14.58 -7.46 9.45
CA GLY A 147 -13.32 -8.03 8.99
C GLY A 147 -12.09 -7.48 9.71
N GLU A 148 -10.94 -7.73 9.11
CA GLU A 148 -9.62 -7.35 9.60
C GLU A 148 -8.95 -6.43 8.61
N ILE A 149 -8.14 -5.50 9.12
CA ILE A 149 -7.38 -4.55 8.32
C ILE A 149 -5.96 -4.46 8.85
N GLY A 150 -4.98 -4.44 7.95
CA GLY A 150 -3.57 -4.30 8.29
C GLY A 150 -2.74 -3.62 7.21
N VAL A 151 -1.43 -3.79 7.29
CA VAL A 151 -0.42 -3.28 6.35
C VAL A 151 0.56 -4.39 6.00
N VAL A 152 1.11 -4.36 4.79
CA VAL A 152 2.13 -5.32 4.34
C VAL A 152 3.46 -4.59 4.21
N HIS A 153 4.43 -4.92 5.07
CA HIS A 153 5.78 -4.38 5.01
C HIS A 153 6.74 -5.37 4.34
N ALA A 154 7.66 -4.85 3.52
CA ALA A 154 8.89 -5.56 3.17
C ALA A 154 9.90 -5.31 4.27
N LEU A 155 10.41 -6.38 4.90
CA LEU A 155 11.32 -6.29 6.05
C LEU A 155 12.60 -7.08 5.78
N PRO A 156 13.45 -6.67 4.82
CA PRO A 156 14.73 -7.31 4.59
C PRO A 156 15.61 -7.13 5.83
N THR A 157 16.00 -8.23 6.46
CA THR A 157 16.89 -8.19 7.62
C THR A 157 18.24 -7.61 7.25
N LYS A 158 18.75 -6.68 8.06
CA LYS A 158 20.05 -6.04 7.88
C LYS A 158 21.02 -6.57 8.94
N TYR A 159 22.15 -7.11 8.49
CA TYR A 159 23.20 -7.63 9.36
C TYR A 159 24.49 -6.83 9.14
N PRO A 160 25.30 -6.60 10.19
CA PRO A 160 26.66 -6.12 10.00
C PRO A 160 27.47 -7.14 9.22
N TYR A 161 28.44 -6.67 8.45
CA TYR A 161 29.39 -7.55 7.77
C TYR A 161 30.29 -8.27 8.78
N ASP A 162 30.95 -7.51 9.66
CA ASP A 162 31.64 -8.03 10.84
C ASP A 162 30.89 -7.63 12.13
N PRO A 163 30.28 -8.57 12.89
CA PRO A 163 29.55 -8.24 14.11
C PRO A 163 30.45 -7.75 15.26
N SER A 164 31.77 -7.93 15.16
CA SER A 164 32.73 -7.44 16.15
C SER A 164 33.21 -6.01 15.86
N ASN A 165 32.98 -5.49 14.65
CA ASN A 165 33.29 -4.13 14.26
C ASN A 165 32.12 -3.17 14.57
N PRO A 166 32.27 -2.21 15.52
CA PRO A 166 31.19 -1.29 15.88
C PRO A 166 30.67 -0.44 14.71
N GLU A 167 31.51 -0.11 13.73
CA GLU A 167 31.11 0.68 12.57
C GLU A 167 30.20 -0.12 11.62
N ASP A 168 30.45 -1.41 11.45
CA ASP A 168 29.60 -2.30 10.65
C ASP A 168 28.24 -2.51 11.33
N VAL A 169 28.24 -2.64 12.66
CA VAL A 169 27.01 -2.69 13.48
C VAL A 169 26.21 -1.41 13.28
N ARG A 170 26.86 -0.24 13.33
CA ARG A 170 26.20 1.05 13.12
C ARG A 170 25.68 1.20 11.69
N ALA A 171 26.44 0.75 10.69
CA ALA A 171 26.01 0.77 9.29
C ALA A 171 24.75 -0.08 9.07
N ALA A 172 24.70 -1.29 9.62
CA ALA A 172 23.53 -2.16 9.55
C ALA A 172 22.32 -1.55 10.28
N GLU A 173 22.53 -0.90 11.43
CA GLU A 173 21.46 -0.23 12.17
C GLU A 173 20.84 0.94 11.38
N LEU A 174 21.68 1.78 10.75
CA LEU A 174 21.20 2.89 9.92
C LEU A 174 20.44 2.39 8.68
N GLU A 175 20.95 1.34 8.03
CA GLU A 175 20.30 0.69 6.90
C GLU A 175 18.94 0.07 7.31
N ASP A 176 18.84 -0.50 8.51
CA ASP A 176 17.60 -1.03 9.08
C ASP A 176 16.60 0.09 9.38
N ILE A 177 17.05 1.23 9.92
CA ILE A 177 16.21 2.41 10.16
C ILE A 177 15.57 2.90 8.86
N ILE A 178 16.35 3.03 7.79
CA ILE A 178 15.85 3.54 6.50
C ILE A 178 14.76 2.65 5.91
N HIS A 179 14.90 1.32 6.02
CA HIS A 179 14.06 0.38 5.26
C HIS A 179 12.97 -0.30 6.08
N ASN A 180 13.09 -0.34 7.41
CA ASN A 180 12.23 -1.17 8.25
C ASN A 180 11.57 -0.42 9.43
N LYS A 181 12.04 0.79 9.81
CA LYS A 181 11.57 1.50 11.01
C LYS A 181 10.85 2.82 10.70
N PHE A 182 9.68 2.74 10.07
CA PHE A 182 8.82 3.88 9.76
C PHE A 182 7.34 3.65 10.11
#